data_AF-A0A6N2CCI9-F1
#
_entry.id   AF-A0A6N2CCI9-F1
#
_cell.length_a   1.000
_cell.length_b   1.000
_cell.length_c   1.000
_cell.angle_alpha   90.00
_cell.angle_beta   90.00
_cell.angle_gamma   90.00
#
_symmetry.space_group_name_H-M   'P 1'
#
loop_
_entity.id
_entity.type
_entity.pdbx_description
1 polymer ?
#
loop_
_entity_poly.entity_id
_entity_poly.type
_entity_poly.pdbx_seq_one_letter_code
_entity_poly.pdbx_strand_id
1 'polypeptide(L)'
;MLVRRMGYFSPSLSIKTSPFFSFLTKNPFPFHHLHPIQFFKPIHTKSPQTHLFSMNQKPHFTTSAAFLQEPTNTKTLSNRSAKKARRDAPESVLRHQLDQCSKRGDLQEAIRLYEEAKLKNITLNVHHYNVLLYLCSSGSGTEGCGIEKGFQIFKQMGVNGVAPNEATFTSAARLAVAKQDPEMAFDLVKKMKSFGVPPKLRSYGPALFGFCEKGMADKAYEVDVHMGESGVVAEEAELSALLKVSSFSKKADKVYEMMHRLRASVRQVCEETVGVVEDWFNSEYAAEVGLQDWDARKVKEGVVKGGGGWHGQGWLGKGNWTVVRAEMDSSGVCRSCGEKLVCIDIDPKETENFANSLAELASEREVKANFVQFQDWLQKHGPFDAVVDGANVGLITQRNFNFSQLRSVVNKLRQMSESKKLPLVILHKSRTTGGPAQHPNNKKLLESWKKAGALYATPHGSNDDWYWLYAAVSSKGLLLTNDEMRDHLFQLLGTSFFPRWKEKHQIRMTASRDDGLKLHMPPPYSIVIQESEQGCWHVPTLTGDDLEIPRQWVCATRKKALHSVFR
;
A
#
# COMPACT_ATOMS: atom_id res chain seq x y z
N MET A 1 27.49 49.22 27.75
CA MET A 1 26.27 49.94 27.33
C MET A 1 26.33 50.18 25.83
N LEU A 2 25.62 49.39 25.03
CA LEU A 2 25.28 49.73 23.64
C LEU A 2 24.18 48.78 23.16
N VAL A 3 23.04 49.37 22.88
CA VAL A 3 21.81 48.76 22.39
C VAL A 3 21.95 48.46 20.90
N ARG A 4 21.61 47.24 20.45
CA ARG A 4 21.30 46.96 19.04
C ARG A 4 20.05 46.08 18.91
N ARG A 5 19.08 46.64 18.20
CA ARG A 5 17.84 46.03 17.69
C ARG A 5 18.13 44.94 16.66
N MET A 6 17.38 43.85 16.72
CA MET A 6 16.98 42.97 15.61
C MET A 6 15.55 42.52 15.96
N GLY A 7 14.49 42.64 15.16
CA GLY A 7 14.39 42.65 13.70
C GLY A 7 13.56 41.42 13.31
N TYR A 8 12.24 41.54 13.30
CA TYR A 8 11.29 40.49 12.91
C TYR A 8 11.50 40.10 11.44
N PHE A 9 11.62 38.79 11.16
CA PHE A 9 11.45 38.22 9.82
C PHE A 9 10.78 36.84 9.92
N SER A 10 9.59 36.76 9.35
CA SER A 10 8.93 35.50 8.98
C SER A 10 9.55 34.93 7.69
N PRO A 11 9.60 33.60 7.52
CA PRO A 11 9.68 33.01 6.18
C PRO A 11 8.46 32.13 5.86
N SER A 12 7.98 32.34 4.65
CA SER A 12 6.87 31.68 3.97
C SER A 12 7.35 30.51 3.09
N LEU A 13 6.42 29.58 2.84
CA LEU A 13 6.25 28.74 1.64
C LEU A 13 7.27 27.62 1.30
N SER A 14 6.91 26.41 1.76
CA SER A 14 6.62 25.19 0.97
C SER A 14 7.22 25.02 -0.44
N ILE A 15 8.14 24.06 -0.57
CA ILE A 15 8.43 23.30 -1.81
C ILE A 15 8.44 21.82 -1.43
N LYS A 16 7.36 21.08 -1.73
CA LYS A 16 7.33 19.61 -1.65
C LYS A 16 7.68 19.03 -3.03
N THR A 17 8.80 18.32 -3.10
CA THR A 17 9.18 17.45 -4.20
C THR A 17 8.43 16.12 -4.09
N SER A 18 7.85 15.64 -5.19
CA SER A 18 7.21 14.32 -5.28
C SER A 18 8.19 13.30 -5.90
N PRO A 19 8.23 12.05 -5.42
CA PRO A 19 9.11 11.03 -5.98
C PRO A 19 8.46 10.34 -7.20
N PHE A 20 9.31 10.13 -8.21
CA PHE A 20 9.04 9.41 -9.44
C PHE A 20 8.70 7.93 -9.19
N PHE A 21 7.61 7.42 -9.81
CA PHE A 21 7.36 5.98 -9.94
C PHE A 21 7.54 5.52 -11.39
N SER A 22 8.36 4.48 -11.57
CA SER A 22 8.70 3.83 -12.83
C SER A 22 7.68 2.75 -13.21
N PHE A 23 7.49 2.60 -14.52
CA PHE A 23 6.57 1.64 -15.15
C PHE A 23 7.15 0.23 -15.19
N LEU A 24 6.39 -0.79 -14.77
CA LEU A 24 6.48 -2.14 -15.34
C LEU A 24 5.11 -2.82 -15.45
N THR A 25 4.86 -3.38 -16.63
CA THR A 25 3.64 -4.05 -17.09
C THR A 25 3.50 -5.46 -16.49
N LYS A 26 2.29 -5.87 -16.09
CA LYS A 26 1.94 -7.28 -15.88
C LYS A 26 0.56 -7.61 -16.45
N ASN A 27 0.50 -8.74 -17.15
CA ASN A 27 -0.71 -9.38 -17.67
C ASN A 27 -1.51 -10.04 -16.53
N PRO A 28 -2.85 -10.09 -16.60
CA PRO A 28 -3.68 -10.78 -15.61
C PRO A 28 -3.91 -12.26 -15.99
N PHE A 29 -3.86 -13.13 -14.98
CA PHE A 29 -4.47 -14.48 -15.01
C PHE A 29 -5.78 -14.47 -14.20
N PRO A 30 -6.73 -15.38 -14.48
CA PRO A 30 -8.12 -15.26 -14.05
C PRO A 30 -8.36 -15.96 -12.71
N PHE A 31 -9.16 -15.36 -11.83
CA PHE A 31 -9.77 -16.07 -10.71
C PHE A 31 -11.23 -15.68 -10.49
N HIS A 32 -11.95 -16.70 -10.01
CA HIS A 32 -13.37 -16.94 -10.11
C HIS A 32 -14.26 -16.06 -9.21
N HIS A 33 -15.43 -15.73 -9.75
CA HIS A 33 -16.53 -15.03 -9.10
C HIS A 33 -17.15 -15.83 -7.95
N LEU A 34 -17.31 -15.20 -6.79
CA LEU A 34 -18.27 -15.60 -5.77
C LEU A 34 -19.29 -14.45 -5.61
N HIS A 35 -20.57 -14.77 -5.88
CA HIS A 35 -21.70 -13.87 -5.72
C HIS A 35 -22.07 -13.65 -4.25
N PRO A 36 -22.62 -12.47 -3.93
CA PRO A 36 -23.77 -12.43 -3.02
C PRO A 36 -24.95 -11.62 -3.57
N ILE A 37 -26.06 -12.33 -3.74
CA ILE A 37 -27.44 -12.06 -3.30
C ILE A 37 -27.90 -10.57 -3.26
N GLN A 38 -28.80 -10.25 -4.20
CA GLN A 38 -29.59 -9.01 -4.29
C GLN A 38 -30.71 -8.94 -3.25
N PHE A 39 -30.96 -7.75 -2.69
CA PHE A 39 -32.33 -7.30 -2.39
C PHE A 39 -32.46 -5.78 -2.55
N PHE A 40 -33.53 -5.40 -3.27
CA PHE A 40 -34.29 -4.14 -3.36
C PHE A 40 -34.36 -3.46 -4.74
N LYS A 41 -35.60 -3.35 -5.23
CA LYS A 41 -36.03 -2.64 -6.44
C LYS A 41 -36.09 -1.12 -6.19
N PRO A 42 -35.76 -0.28 -7.20
CA PRO A 42 -35.77 1.17 -7.06
C PRO A 42 -37.16 1.78 -7.34
N ILE A 43 -37.48 2.85 -6.60
CA ILE A 43 -38.61 3.75 -6.88
C ILE A 43 -38.12 4.86 -7.82
N HIS A 44 -38.83 5.05 -8.93
CA HIS A 44 -38.57 6.10 -9.92
C HIS A 44 -39.01 7.47 -9.41
N THR A 45 -38.10 8.44 -9.43
CA THR A 45 -38.45 9.88 -9.45
C THR A 45 -37.64 10.60 -10.52
N LYS A 46 -38.35 11.32 -11.39
CA LYS A 46 -37.83 12.06 -12.55
C LYS A 46 -36.91 13.21 -12.12
N SER A 47 -35.77 13.37 -12.80
CA SER A 47 -34.92 14.56 -12.73
C SER A 47 -35.25 15.55 -13.87
N PRO A 48 -35.10 16.87 -13.67
CA PRO A 48 -35.21 17.86 -14.74
C PRO A 48 -33.92 17.94 -15.57
N GLN A 49 -34.10 18.20 -16.86
CA GLN A 49 -33.06 18.29 -17.89
C GLN A 49 -32.10 19.46 -17.65
N THR A 50 -30.81 19.17 -17.60
CA THR A 50 -29.74 20.15 -17.87
C THR A 50 -28.82 19.57 -18.95
N HIS A 51 -28.50 20.41 -19.93
CA HIS A 51 -27.86 20.04 -21.20
C HIS A 51 -26.50 19.33 -21.01
N LEU A 52 -26.50 18.01 -21.18
CA LEU A 52 -25.31 17.16 -21.10
C LEU A 52 -24.57 17.11 -22.45
N PHE A 53 -23.24 17.26 -22.41
CA PHE A 53 -22.32 17.02 -23.53
C PHE A 53 -22.50 15.60 -24.08
N SER A 54 -23.06 15.50 -25.29
CA SER A 54 -23.26 14.24 -26.00
C SER A 54 -21.98 13.78 -26.70
N MET A 55 -21.36 12.73 -26.15
CA MET A 55 -20.62 11.72 -26.91
C MET A 55 -21.47 10.44 -26.90
N ASN A 56 -22.75 10.55 -27.30
CA ASN A 56 -23.60 9.38 -27.46
C ASN A 56 -23.37 8.76 -28.83
N GLN A 57 -22.37 7.90 -28.93
CA GLN A 57 -22.31 6.80 -29.89
C GLN A 57 -21.16 5.89 -29.46
N LYS A 58 -21.42 4.58 -29.31
CA LYS A 58 -20.35 3.58 -29.33
C LYS A 58 -19.67 3.72 -30.69
N PRO A 59 -18.41 4.16 -30.81
CA PRO A 59 -17.68 3.93 -32.03
C PRO A 59 -17.44 2.42 -32.07
N HIS A 60 -17.85 1.75 -33.13
CA HIS A 60 -17.33 0.42 -33.42
C HIS A 60 -15.82 0.57 -33.63
N PHE A 61 -15.03 0.36 -32.56
CA PHE A 61 -13.58 0.29 -32.67
C PHE A 61 -13.25 -1.03 -33.37
N THR A 62 -13.25 -1.01 -34.69
CA THR A 62 -12.85 -2.15 -35.50
C THR A 62 -11.34 -2.37 -35.34
N THR A 63 -10.97 -3.50 -34.75
CA THR A 63 -9.63 -4.07 -34.90
C THR A 63 -9.55 -4.68 -36.29
N SER A 64 -9.33 -3.85 -37.31
CA SER A 64 -9.10 -4.34 -38.67
C SER A 64 -7.65 -4.82 -38.79
N ALA A 65 -7.42 -6.09 -38.50
CA ALA A 65 -6.28 -6.82 -39.02
C ALA A 65 -6.57 -7.15 -40.49
N ALA A 66 -6.24 -6.23 -41.40
CA ALA A 66 -6.26 -6.51 -42.82
C ALA A 66 -5.06 -7.39 -43.17
N PHE A 67 -5.32 -8.69 -43.43
CA PHE A 67 -4.40 -9.55 -44.17
C PHE A 67 -4.32 -9.03 -45.60
N LEU A 68 -3.30 -8.21 -45.89
CA LEU A 68 -2.83 -7.98 -47.25
C LEU A 68 -1.75 -9.02 -47.55
N GLN A 69 -2.03 -9.92 -48.49
CA GLN A 69 -1.01 -10.77 -49.11
C GLN A 69 0.01 -9.87 -49.83
N GLU A 70 1.27 -9.93 -49.41
CA GLU A 70 2.40 -9.29 -50.09
C GLU A 70 2.74 -10.01 -51.41
N PRO A 71 3.10 -9.29 -52.48
CA PRO A 71 3.84 -9.86 -53.57
C PRO A 71 5.34 -9.90 -53.23
N THR A 72 5.94 -11.06 -53.43
CA THR A 72 7.37 -11.35 -53.25
C THR A 72 8.24 -10.57 -54.24
N ASN A 73 9.09 -9.63 -53.78
CA ASN A 73 10.56 -9.70 -53.96
C ASN A 73 11.37 -8.46 -53.50
N THR A 74 12.43 -8.75 -52.75
CA THR A 74 13.75 -8.08 -52.65
C THR A 74 13.91 -6.70 -51.99
N LYS A 75 14.43 -6.69 -50.74
CA LYS A 75 15.78 -6.22 -50.32
C LYS A 75 15.80 -6.04 -48.79
N THR A 76 16.62 -6.85 -48.11
CA THR A 76 16.84 -6.78 -46.66
C THR A 76 17.61 -5.51 -46.29
N LEU A 77 16.89 -4.45 -45.92
CA LEU A 77 17.44 -3.27 -45.24
C LEU A 77 18.07 -3.71 -43.91
N SER A 78 19.31 -3.29 -43.64
CA SER A 78 19.98 -3.58 -42.37
C SER A 78 19.13 -3.09 -41.18
N ASN A 79 19.04 -3.89 -40.11
CA ASN A 79 18.29 -3.56 -38.88
C ASN A 79 18.63 -2.18 -38.28
N ARG A 80 19.77 -1.56 -38.64
CA ARG A 80 20.18 -0.20 -38.22
C ARG A 80 19.49 0.92 -39.01
N SER A 81 19.34 0.80 -40.33
CA SER A 81 18.71 1.84 -41.15
C SER A 81 17.20 1.90 -40.92
N ALA A 82 16.54 0.75 -40.75
CA ALA A 82 15.13 0.68 -40.37
C ALA A 82 14.86 1.29 -38.98
N LYS A 83 15.75 1.07 -38.00
CA LYS A 83 15.67 1.69 -36.67
C LYS A 83 15.89 3.21 -36.71
N LYS A 84 16.77 3.69 -37.59
CA LYS A 84 17.01 5.13 -37.80
C LYS A 84 15.78 5.80 -38.46
N ALA A 85 15.27 5.23 -39.54
CA ALA A 85 14.06 5.72 -40.20
C ALA A 85 12.84 5.76 -39.26
N ARG A 86 12.67 4.76 -38.38
CA ARG A 86 11.61 4.77 -37.37
C ARG A 86 11.79 5.86 -36.31
N ARG A 87 13.02 6.23 -35.94
CA ARG A 87 13.31 7.34 -35.02
C ARG A 87 13.06 8.70 -35.67
N ASP A 88 13.37 8.82 -36.95
CA ASP A 88 13.24 10.06 -37.72
C ASP A 88 11.80 10.28 -38.24
N ALA A 89 10.90 9.30 -38.07
CA ALA A 89 9.49 9.42 -38.43
C ALA A 89 8.79 10.57 -37.69
N PRO A 90 7.91 11.35 -38.35
CA PRO A 90 7.26 12.52 -37.75
C PRO A 90 6.55 12.24 -36.41
N GLU A 91 5.94 11.06 -36.27
CA GLU A 91 5.30 10.62 -35.02
C GLU A 91 6.30 10.39 -33.89
N SER A 92 7.46 9.78 -34.18
CA SER A 92 8.52 9.54 -33.21
C SER A 92 9.21 10.83 -32.76
N VAL A 93 9.36 11.78 -33.69
CA VAL A 93 9.88 13.12 -33.39
C VAL A 93 8.90 13.88 -32.49
N LEU A 94 7.61 13.90 -32.85
CA LEU A 94 6.56 14.52 -32.04
C LEU A 94 6.50 13.90 -30.63
N ARG A 95 6.57 12.57 -30.52
CA ARG A 95 6.66 11.88 -29.24
C ARG A 95 7.82 12.41 -28.39
N HIS A 96 9.01 12.49 -28.97
CA HIS A 96 10.19 12.97 -28.24
C HIS A 96 10.01 14.42 -27.78
N GLN A 97 9.50 15.30 -28.65
CA GLN A 97 9.27 16.70 -28.31
C GLN A 97 8.23 16.86 -27.20
N LEU A 98 7.10 16.16 -27.26
CA LEU A 98 6.09 16.15 -26.20
C LEU A 98 6.63 15.57 -24.89
N ASP A 99 7.45 14.52 -24.94
CA ASP A 99 8.11 13.97 -23.74
C ASP A 99 9.06 15.01 -23.10
N GLN A 100 9.75 15.85 -23.90
CA GLN A 100 10.57 16.96 -23.39
C GLN A 100 9.72 18.08 -22.78
N CYS A 101 8.60 18.45 -23.42
CA CYS A 101 7.64 19.41 -22.86
C CYS A 101 7.09 18.92 -21.52
N SER A 102 6.74 17.63 -21.42
CA SER A 102 6.28 17.01 -20.18
C SER A 102 7.30 17.10 -19.05
N LYS A 103 8.60 16.92 -19.34
CA LYS A 103 9.67 17.03 -18.34
C LYS A 103 9.89 18.46 -17.87
N ARG A 104 9.65 19.43 -18.74
CA ARG A 104 9.81 20.86 -18.46
C ARG A 104 8.56 21.53 -17.91
N GLY A 105 7.41 20.85 -17.95
CA GLY A 105 6.11 21.43 -17.61
C GLY A 105 5.62 22.47 -18.62
N ASP A 106 6.12 22.43 -19.87
CA ASP A 106 5.86 23.45 -20.89
C ASP A 106 4.58 23.16 -21.66
N LEU A 107 3.45 23.64 -21.12
CA LEU A 107 2.14 23.49 -21.74
C LEU A 107 2.00 24.25 -23.05
N GLN A 108 2.58 25.45 -23.15
CA GLN A 108 2.43 26.32 -24.32
C GLN A 108 3.07 25.68 -25.54
N GLU A 109 4.30 25.19 -25.40
CA GLU A 109 5.00 24.50 -26.47
C GLU A 109 4.29 23.19 -26.86
N ALA A 110 3.76 22.45 -25.89
CA ALA A 110 3.00 21.23 -26.17
C ALA A 110 1.72 21.51 -26.99
N ILE A 111 0.99 22.60 -26.69
CA ILE A 111 -0.17 23.02 -27.49
C ILE A 111 0.26 23.47 -28.89
N ARG A 112 1.38 24.20 -29.02
CA ARG A 112 1.93 24.60 -30.32
C ARG A 112 2.27 23.39 -31.19
N LEU A 113 2.94 22.38 -30.61
CA LEU A 113 3.26 21.12 -31.28
C LEU A 113 2.02 20.33 -31.68
N TYR A 114 0.97 20.35 -30.86
CA TYR A 114 -0.31 19.73 -31.21
C TYR A 114 -0.97 20.37 -32.43
N GLU A 115 -1.03 21.71 -32.50
CA GLU A 115 -1.59 22.41 -33.66
C GLU A 115 -0.73 22.22 -34.91
N GLU A 116 0.60 22.24 -34.76
CA GLU A 116 1.53 21.95 -35.86
C GLU A 116 1.34 20.53 -36.40
N ALA A 117 1.20 19.53 -35.51
CA ALA A 117 0.93 18.16 -35.89
C ALA A 117 -0.40 18.01 -36.64
N LYS A 118 -1.42 18.76 -36.22
CA LYS A 118 -2.72 18.80 -36.90
C LYS A 118 -2.63 19.42 -38.29
N LEU A 119 -1.92 20.55 -38.43
CA LEU A 119 -1.70 21.21 -39.73
C LEU A 119 -0.90 20.33 -40.70
N LYS A 120 0.06 19.56 -40.18
CA LYS A 120 0.90 18.63 -40.96
C LYS A 120 0.24 17.26 -41.19
N ASN A 121 -1.00 17.06 -40.76
CA ASN A 121 -1.72 15.78 -40.82
C ASN A 121 -0.92 14.60 -40.23
N ILE A 122 -0.16 14.83 -39.16
CA ILE A 122 0.54 13.77 -38.43
C ILE A 122 -0.50 12.97 -37.63
N THR A 123 -0.45 11.64 -37.70
CA THR A 123 -1.35 10.77 -36.94
C THR A 123 -0.96 10.79 -35.45
N LEU A 124 -1.90 11.20 -34.59
CA LEU A 124 -1.69 11.17 -33.15
C LEU A 124 -2.11 9.81 -32.58
N ASN A 125 -1.21 9.18 -31.81
CA ASN A 125 -1.50 7.95 -31.07
C ASN A 125 -1.92 8.25 -29.62
N VAL A 126 -2.30 7.21 -28.90
CA VAL A 126 -2.72 7.29 -27.48
C VAL A 126 -1.66 7.94 -26.58
N HIS A 127 -0.37 7.76 -26.86
CA HIS A 127 0.70 8.37 -26.06
C HIS A 127 0.74 9.88 -26.25
N HIS A 128 0.65 10.37 -27.49
CA HIS A 128 0.63 11.80 -27.78
C HIS A 128 -0.53 12.48 -27.06
N TYR A 129 -1.72 11.90 -27.14
CA TYR A 129 -2.90 12.40 -26.42
C TYR A 129 -2.73 12.38 -24.90
N ASN A 130 -2.19 11.30 -24.34
CA ASN A 130 -2.01 11.20 -22.88
C ASN A 130 -1.03 12.24 -22.34
N VAL A 131 0.07 12.53 -23.04
CA VAL A 131 1.03 13.57 -22.64
C VAL A 131 0.39 14.95 -22.70
N LEU A 132 -0.33 15.26 -23.77
CA LEU A 132 -1.05 16.52 -23.93
C LEU A 132 -2.10 16.72 -22.82
N LEU A 133 -2.93 15.71 -22.56
CA LEU A 133 -3.94 15.75 -21.50
C LEU A 133 -3.32 15.87 -20.11
N TYR A 134 -2.20 15.18 -19.86
CA TYR A 134 -1.45 15.30 -18.62
C TYR A 134 -0.94 16.72 -18.40
N LEU A 135 -0.30 17.33 -19.41
CA LEU A 135 0.18 18.71 -19.35
C LEU A 135 -0.96 19.70 -19.14
N CYS A 136 -2.09 19.53 -19.84
CA CYS A 136 -3.30 20.35 -19.63
C CYS A 136 -3.82 20.23 -18.19
N SER A 137 -3.67 19.07 -17.55
CA SER A 137 -4.13 18.82 -16.17
C SER A 137 -3.15 19.28 -15.08
N SER A 138 -1.86 19.40 -15.40
CA SER A 138 -0.77 19.68 -14.45
C SER A 138 -0.13 21.07 -14.61
N GLY A 139 -0.47 21.80 -15.67
CA GLY A 139 0.08 23.13 -15.94
C GLY A 139 -0.35 24.16 -14.90
N SER A 140 0.53 24.45 -13.94
CA SER A 140 0.36 25.57 -13.01
C SER A 140 0.62 26.89 -13.76
N GLY A 141 -0.40 27.73 -13.97
CA GLY A 141 -0.18 29.13 -14.31
C GLY A 141 -0.81 29.67 -15.60
N THR A 142 -1.75 28.95 -16.23
CA THR A 142 -2.64 29.59 -17.23
C THR A 142 -4.09 29.27 -16.89
N GLU A 143 -4.70 30.16 -16.12
CA GLU A 143 -6.10 30.06 -15.71
C GLU A 143 -7.01 29.86 -16.94
N GLY A 144 -7.88 28.85 -16.91
CA GLY A 144 -8.91 28.55 -17.91
C GLY A 144 -8.45 27.91 -19.22
N CYS A 145 -7.47 28.50 -19.93
CA CYS A 145 -7.14 28.14 -21.32
C CYS A 145 -6.63 26.69 -21.49
N GLY A 146 -5.77 26.23 -20.59
CA GLY A 146 -5.24 24.86 -20.62
C GLY A 146 -6.29 23.78 -20.38
N ILE A 147 -7.26 24.06 -19.50
CA ILE A 147 -8.32 23.12 -19.10
C ILE A 147 -9.32 22.94 -20.26
N GLU A 148 -9.79 24.04 -20.83
CA GLU A 148 -10.67 24.02 -22.00
C GLU A 148 -10.02 23.32 -23.19
N LYS A 149 -8.73 23.61 -23.44
CA LYS A 149 -7.97 22.95 -24.49
C LYS A 149 -7.84 21.45 -24.23
N GLY A 150 -7.62 21.04 -22.98
CA GLY A 150 -7.59 19.64 -22.58
C GLY A 150 -8.88 18.90 -22.95
N PHE A 151 -10.04 19.47 -22.66
CA PHE A 151 -11.33 18.88 -23.06
C PHE A 151 -11.53 18.84 -24.58
N GLN A 152 -11.07 19.86 -25.32
CA GLN A 152 -11.08 19.84 -26.78
C GLN A 152 -10.19 18.73 -27.35
N ILE A 153 -8.99 18.54 -26.78
CA ILE A 153 -8.05 17.49 -27.17
C ILE A 153 -8.65 16.11 -26.89
N PHE A 154 -9.29 15.93 -25.72
CA PHE A 154 -9.99 14.68 -25.39
C PHE A 154 -11.14 14.38 -26.36
N LYS A 155 -11.93 15.40 -26.73
CA LYS A 155 -12.99 15.26 -27.74
C LYS A 155 -12.41 14.88 -29.11
N GLN A 156 -11.31 15.53 -29.52
CA GLN A 156 -10.65 15.26 -30.79
C GLN A 156 -10.10 13.83 -30.86
N MET A 157 -9.59 13.28 -29.76
CA MET A 157 -9.15 11.89 -29.68
C MET A 157 -10.26 10.91 -30.09
N GLY A 158 -11.48 11.14 -29.60
CA GLY A 158 -12.65 10.33 -29.98
C GLY A 158 -13.06 10.52 -31.45
N VAL A 159 -13.01 11.75 -31.96
CA VAL A 159 -13.26 12.04 -33.40
C VAL A 159 -12.24 11.34 -34.30
N ASN A 160 -10.99 11.26 -33.87
CA ASN A 160 -9.92 10.58 -34.59
C ASN A 160 -9.95 9.05 -34.44
N GLY A 161 -10.97 8.49 -33.76
CA GLY A 161 -11.12 7.05 -33.58
C GLY A 161 -10.06 6.41 -32.68
N VAL A 162 -9.32 7.21 -31.89
CA VAL A 162 -8.28 6.70 -31.00
C VAL A 162 -8.92 6.28 -29.68
N ALA A 163 -8.85 4.98 -29.37
CA ALA A 163 -9.46 4.43 -28.16
C ALA A 163 -8.78 4.98 -26.88
N PRO A 164 -9.55 5.56 -25.94
CA PRO A 164 -9.01 6.03 -24.67
C PRO A 164 -8.56 4.85 -23.80
N ASN A 165 -7.46 5.03 -23.07
CA ASN A 165 -7.03 4.07 -22.05
C ASN A 165 -7.23 4.64 -20.64
N GLU A 166 -6.89 3.86 -19.62
CA GLU A 166 -7.09 4.28 -18.23
C GLU A 166 -6.35 5.59 -17.89
N ALA A 167 -5.14 5.81 -18.43
CA ALA A 167 -4.44 7.07 -18.21
C ALA A 167 -5.15 8.25 -18.90
N THR A 168 -5.76 8.04 -20.06
CA THR A 168 -6.55 9.06 -20.76
C THR A 168 -7.73 9.53 -19.90
N PHE A 169 -8.51 8.58 -19.36
CA PHE A 169 -9.65 8.88 -18.50
C PHE A 169 -9.22 9.54 -17.19
N THR A 170 -8.13 9.07 -16.56
CA THR A 170 -7.60 9.67 -15.34
C THR A 170 -7.16 11.12 -15.57
N SER A 171 -6.48 11.43 -16.69
CA SER A 171 -6.12 12.82 -17.02
C SER A 171 -7.36 13.70 -17.30
N ALA A 172 -8.37 13.15 -17.99
CA ALA A 172 -9.63 13.86 -18.21
C ALA A 172 -10.40 14.13 -16.91
N ALA A 173 -10.41 13.19 -15.96
CA ALA A 173 -10.99 13.37 -14.64
C ALA A 173 -10.26 14.46 -13.83
N ARG A 174 -8.93 14.52 -13.91
CA ARG A 174 -8.14 15.62 -13.32
C ARG A 174 -8.49 16.99 -13.92
N LEU A 175 -8.68 17.06 -15.24
CA LEU A 175 -9.15 18.29 -15.92
C LEU A 175 -10.53 18.73 -15.40
N ALA A 176 -11.44 17.79 -15.16
CA ALA A 176 -12.78 18.08 -14.61
C ALA A 176 -12.71 18.67 -13.19
N VAL A 177 -11.86 18.11 -12.33
CA VAL A 177 -11.62 18.65 -10.98
C VAL A 177 -10.97 20.03 -11.03
N ALA A 178 -10.00 20.25 -11.93
CA ALA A 178 -9.40 21.56 -12.14
C ALA A 178 -10.44 22.61 -12.60
N LYS A 179 -11.49 22.17 -13.31
CA LYS A 179 -12.67 22.99 -13.66
C LYS A 179 -13.68 23.13 -12.51
N GLN A 180 -13.35 22.65 -11.31
CA GLN A 180 -14.26 22.60 -10.16
C GLN A 180 -15.53 21.79 -10.46
N ASP A 181 -15.44 20.70 -11.20
CA ASP A 181 -16.56 19.81 -11.52
C ASP A 181 -16.24 18.33 -11.22
N PRO A 182 -16.37 17.90 -9.94
CA PRO A 182 -16.14 16.51 -9.56
C PRO A 182 -17.22 15.54 -10.06
N GLU A 183 -18.44 16.03 -10.38
CA GLU A 183 -19.49 15.19 -10.95
C GLU A 183 -19.10 14.72 -12.35
N MET A 184 -18.58 15.64 -13.18
CA MET A 184 -18.02 15.29 -14.48
C MET A 184 -16.85 14.31 -14.35
N ALA A 185 -15.99 14.46 -13.33
CA ALA A 185 -14.91 13.52 -13.07
C ALA A 185 -15.46 12.11 -12.79
N PHE A 186 -16.52 12.00 -11.98
CA PHE A 186 -17.12 10.71 -11.66
C PHE A 186 -17.84 10.07 -12.86
N ASP A 187 -18.54 10.87 -13.67
CA ASP A 187 -19.17 10.42 -14.91
C ASP A 187 -18.15 9.85 -15.91
N LEU A 188 -16.96 10.45 -16.00
CA LEU A 188 -15.86 9.94 -16.82
C LEU A 188 -15.40 8.57 -16.34
N VAL A 189 -15.32 8.35 -15.02
CA VAL A 189 -14.94 7.05 -14.45
C VAL A 189 -16.04 6.01 -14.71
N LYS A 190 -17.32 6.35 -14.51
CA LYS A 190 -18.46 5.48 -14.85
C LYS A 190 -18.45 5.07 -16.32
N LYS A 191 -18.08 5.98 -17.22
CA LYS A 191 -17.95 5.70 -18.67
C LYS A 191 -16.82 4.71 -18.98
N MET A 192 -15.78 4.57 -18.17
CA MET A 192 -14.69 3.63 -18.47
C MET A 192 -15.18 2.19 -18.70
N LYS A 193 -16.21 1.78 -17.93
CA LYS A 193 -16.86 0.46 -18.08
C LYS A 193 -17.50 0.26 -19.45
N SER A 194 -18.12 1.30 -20.04
CA SER A 194 -18.73 1.18 -21.37
C SER A 194 -17.70 1.11 -22.50
N PHE A 195 -16.47 1.55 -22.25
CA PHE A 195 -15.31 1.42 -23.14
C PHE A 195 -14.48 0.15 -22.86
N GLY A 196 -14.90 -0.71 -21.93
CA GLY A 196 -14.15 -1.91 -21.56
C GLY A 196 -12.82 -1.63 -20.86
N VAL A 197 -12.65 -0.43 -20.30
CA VAL A 197 -11.45 -0.01 -19.57
C VAL A 197 -11.71 -0.17 -18.07
N PRO A 198 -11.00 -1.04 -17.35
CA PRO A 198 -11.18 -1.16 -15.90
C PRO A 198 -10.61 0.07 -15.19
N PRO A 199 -11.38 0.74 -14.30
CA PRO A 199 -10.87 1.85 -13.52
C PRO A 199 -9.85 1.38 -12.48
N LYS A 200 -8.93 2.26 -12.11
CA LYS A 200 -7.94 2.05 -11.04
C LYS A 200 -8.17 3.06 -9.92
N LEU A 201 -7.53 2.85 -8.77
CA LEU A 201 -7.61 3.79 -7.63
C LEU A 201 -7.33 5.24 -8.06
N ARG A 202 -6.27 5.46 -8.84
CA ARG A 202 -5.92 6.77 -9.39
C ARG A 202 -6.97 7.41 -10.31
N SER A 203 -7.85 6.61 -10.91
CA SER A 203 -8.95 7.10 -11.74
C SER A 203 -10.06 7.72 -10.90
N TYR A 204 -10.30 7.17 -9.70
CA TYR A 204 -11.31 7.67 -8.76
C TYR A 204 -10.86 8.86 -7.94
N GLY A 205 -9.55 8.95 -7.64
CA GLY A 205 -8.97 10.01 -6.82
C GLY A 205 -9.50 11.42 -7.13
N PRO A 206 -9.49 11.89 -8.39
CA PRO A 206 -10.02 13.22 -8.73
C PRO A 206 -11.47 13.43 -8.26
N ALA A 207 -12.38 12.50 -8.57
CA ALA A 207 -13.78 12.62 -8.16
C ALA A 207 -13.92 12.59 -6.64
N LEU A 208 -13.30 11.62 -5.97
CA LEU A 208 -13.41 11.44 -4.53
C LEU A 208 -12.87 12.66 -3.77
N PHE A 209 -11.63 13.07 -4.03
CA PHE A 209 -11.03 14.22 -3.36
C PHE A 209 -11.78 15.51 -3.69
N GLY A 210 -12.22 15.70 -4.93
CA GLY A 210 -12.99 16.87 -5.34
C GLY A 210 -14.35 16.97 -4.61
N PHE A 211 -15.05 15.86 -4.37
CA PHE A 211 -16.27 15.88 -3.55
C PHE A 211 -15.97 16.12 -2.07
N CYS A 212 -14.92 15.52 -1.53
CA CYS A 212 -14.50 15.73 -0.14
C CYS A 212 -14.10 17.18 0.13
N GLU A 213 -13.33 17.80 -0.76
CA GLU A 213 -12.92 19.22 -0.67
C GLU A 213 -14.12 20.17 -0.70
N LYS A 214 -15.17 19.82 -1.47
CA LYS A 214 -16.43 20.58 -1.52
C LYS A 214 -17.41 20.27 -0.39
N GLY A 215 -17.08 19.35 0.52
CA GLY A 215 -17.97 18.94 1.60
C GLY A 215 -19.19 18.11 1.15
N MET A 216 -19.18 17.57 -0.06
CA MET A 216 -20.30 16.79 -0.62
C MET A 216 -20.20 15.32 -0.20
N ALA A 217 -20.43 15.03 1.08
CA ALA A 217 -20.23 13.69 1.67
C ALA A 217 -21.00 12.57 0.96
N ASP A 218 -22.30 12.77 0.67
CA ASP A 218 -23.12 11.72 0.04
C ASP A 218 -22.58 11.30 -1.34
N LYS A 219 -22.05 12.26 -2.11
CA LYS A 219 -21.40 12.00 -3.39
C LYS A 219 -20.05 11.32 -3.24
N ALA A 220 -19.26 11.70 -2.23
CA ALA A 220 -18.02 11.00 -1.91
C ALA A 220 -18.28 9.52 -1.54
N TYR A 221 -19.36 9.23 -0.81
CA TYR A 221 -19.77 7.85 -0.52
C TYR A 221 -20.25 7.10 -1.78
N GLU A 222 -20.94 7.78 -2.71
CA GLU A 222 -21.31 7.19 -4.01
C GLU A 222 -20.07 6.73 -4.80
N VAL A 223 -19.01 7.54 -4.78
CA VAL A 223 -17.72 7.19 -5.40
C VAL A 223 -17.10 5.97 -4.74
N ASP A 224 -17.04 5.95 -3.41
CA ASP A 224 -16.46 4.86 -2.62
C ASP A 224 -17.22 3.53 -2.80
N VAL A 225 -18.55 3.56 -2.87
CA VAL A 225 -19.35 2.37 -3.20
C VAL A 225 -19.02 1.87 -4.60
N HIS A 226 -18.94 2.75 -5.59
CA HIS A 226 -18.61 2.36 -6.96
C HIS A 226 -17.16 1.84 -7.11
N MET A 227 -16.23 2.32 -6.28
CA MET A 227 -14.88 1.75 -6.17
C MET A 227 -14.95 0.29 -5.74
N GLY A 228 -15.69 -0.01 -4.67
CA GLY A 228 -15.91 -1.37 -4.18
C GLY A 228 -16.57 -2.28 -5.21
N GLU A 229 -17.61 -1.83 -5.89
CA GLU A 229 -18.27 -2.56 -6.98
C GLU A 229 -17.34 -2.86 -8.17
N SER A 230 -16.33 -2.01 -8.37
CA SER A 230 -15.31 -2.18 -9.40
C SER A 230 -14.10 -2.99 -8.93
N GLY A 231 -14.10 -3.50 -7.70
CA GLY A 231 -12.98 -4.23 -7.11
C GLY A 231 -11.75 -3.37 -6.81
N VAL A 232 -11.94 -2.04 -6.68
CA VAL A 232 -10.87 -1.09 -6.35
C VAL A 232 -10.91 -0.81 -4.84
N VAL A 233 -9.82 -1.12 -4.15
CA VAL A 233 -9.68 -0.91 -2.71
C VAL A 233 -9.05 0.46 -2.44
N ALA A 234 -9.67 1.22 -1.53
CA ALA A 234 -9.15 2.51 -1.06
C ALA A 234 -7.86 2.34 -0.24
N GLU A 235 -6.89 3.23 -0.45
CA GLU A 235 -5.70 3.34 0.38
C GLU A 235 -5.91 4.40 1.48
N GLU A 236 -4.88 4.67 2.27
CA GLU A 236 -4.99 5.58 3.42
C GLU A 236 -5.46 6.98 3.02
N ALA A 237 -4.97 7.53 1.91
CA ALA A 237 -5.31 8.88 1.49
C ALA A 237 -6.82 9.04 1.21
N GLU A 238 -7.42 8.08 0.48
CA GLU A 238 -8.85 8.08 0.19
C GLU A 238 -9.69 7.89 1.47
N LEU A 239 -9.28 6.96 2.35
CA LEU A 239 -9.98 6.72 3.62
C LEU A 239 -9.89 7.92 4.57
N SER A 240 -8.75 8.59 4.64
CA SER A 240 -8.51 9.79 5.44
C SER A 240 -9.37 10.96 4.94
N ALA A 241 -9.50 11.14 3.61
CA ALA A 241 -10.40 12.13 3.03
C ALA A 241 -11.89 11.85 3.33
N LEU A 242 -12.30 10.58 3.23
CA LEU A 242 -13.66 10.14 3.59
C LEU A 242 -13.93 10.32 5.10
N LEU A 243 -12.96 10.02 5.96
CA LEU A 243 -13.07 10.24 7.40
C LEU A 243 -13.25 11.73 7.70
N LYS A 244 -12.43 12.59 7.09
CA LYS A 244 -12.47 14.04 7.26
C LYS A 244 -13.81 14.64 6.84
N VAL A 245 -14.32 14.29 5.65
CA VAL A 245 -15.63 14.80 5.18
C VAL A 245 -16.77 14.27 6.06
N SER A 246 -16.69 13.02 6.54
CA SER A 246 -17.70 12.44 7.44
C SER A 246 -17.76 13.16 8.78
N SER A 247 -16.60 13.53 9.32
CA SER A 247 -16.48 14.34 10.54
C SER A 247 -17.15 15.70 10.36
N PHE A 248 -16.81 16.43 9.29
CA PHE A 248 -17.40 17.74 9.00
C PHE A 248 -18.90 17.70 8.72
N SER A 249 -19.38 16.68 8.02
CA SER A 249 -20.80 16.48 7.73
C SER A 249 -21.59 15.87 8.90
N LYS A 250 -20.97 15.70 10.07
CA LYS A 250 -21.57 15.14 11.29
C LYS A 250 -22.20 13.75 11.05
N LYS A 251 -21.55 12.89 10.27
CA LYS A 251 -21.97 11.51 9.98
C LYS A 251 -21.18 10.52 10.83
N ALA A 252 -21.58 10.37 12.10
CA ALA A 252 -20.84 9.59 13.09
C ALA A 252 -20.71 8.09 12.75
N ASP A 253 -21.74 7.53 12.14
CA ASP A 253 -21.76 6.15 11.60
C ASP A 253 -20.68 5.97 10.53
N LYS A 254 -20.54 6.94 9.63
CA LYS A 254 -19.51 6.93 8.58
C LYS A 254 -18.11 7.14 9.13
N VAL A 255 -17.93 7.98 10.14
CA VAL A 255 -16.63 8.07 10.85
C VAL A 255 -16.27 6.72 11.47
N TYR A 256 -17.20 6.07 12.16
CA TYR A 256 -16.97 4.74 12.76
C TYR A 256 -16.57 3.70 11.69
N GLU A 257 -17.29 3.68 10.57
CA GLU A 257 -16.99 2.82 9.42
C GLU A 257 -15.57 3.08 8.88
N MET A 258 -15.19 4.36 8.68
CA MET A 258 -13.87 4.71 8.16
C MET A 258 -12.74 4.35 9.13
N MET A 259 -12.93 4.52 10.45
CA MET A 259 -11.97 4.09 11.46
C MET A 259 -11.69 2.58 11.41
N HIS A 260 -12.74 1.77 11.23
CA HIS A 260 -12.58 0.32 11.08
C HIS A 260 -12.00 -0.08 9.72
N ARG A 261 -12.25 0.67 8.66
CA ARG A 261 -11.57 0.47 7.37
C ARG A 261 -10.08 0.79 7.46
N LEU A 262 -9.70 1.91 8.09
CA LEU A 262 -8.30 2.25 8.38
C LEU A 262 -7.64 1.14 9.20
N ARG A 263 -8.33 0.62 10.22
CA ARG A 263 -7.86 -0.53 11.01
C ARG A 263 -7.56 -1.75 10.13
N ALA A 264 -8.48 -2.09 9.22
CA ALA A 264 -8.41 -3.31 8.44
C ALA A 264 -7.38 -3.27 7.29
N SER A 265 -7.31 -2.15 6.55
CA SER A 265 -6.44 -2.03 5.36
C SER A 265 -5.11 -1.34 5.62
N VAL A 266 -5.05 -0.37 6.54
CA VAL A 266 -3.87 0.49 6.75
C VAL A 266 -3.11 0.10 8.03
N ARG A 267 -3.84 -0.22 9.10
CA ARG A 267 -3.37 -0.60 10.44
C ARG A 267 -2.69 0.53 11.23
N GLN A 268 -1.67 1.17 10.66
CA GLN A 268 -0.87 2.25 11.23
C GLN A 268 -0.97 3.47 10.32
N VAL A 269 -1.21 4.64 10.88
CA VAL A 269 -1.59 5.83 10.10
C VAL A 269 -0.49 6.89 10.07
N CYS A 270 -0.41 7.66 8.98
CA CYS A 270 0.47 8.81 8.86
C CYS A 270 -0.01 9.98 9.74
N GLU A 271 0.90 10.91 10.05
CA GLU A 271 0.58 12.05 10.93
C GLU A 271 -0.57 12.92 10.40
N GLU A 272 -0.73 13.03 9.08
CA GLU A 272 -1.85 13.75 8.49
C GLU A 272 -3.19 13.10 8.83
N THR A 273 -3.29 11.77 8.73
CA THR A 273 -4.50 11.02 9.11
C THR A 273 -4.72 11.06 10.62
N VAL A 274 -3.65 11.02 11.42
CA VAL A 274 -3.77 11.15 12.87
C VAL A 274 -4.38 12.49 13.25
N GLY A 275 -3.99 13.59 12.60
CA GLY A 275 -4.61 14.89 12.82
C GLY A 275 -6.12 14.86 12.58
N VAL A 276 -6.59 14.20 11.51
CA VAL A 276 -8.04 14.03 11.25
C VAL A 276 -8.74 13.23 12.36
N VAL A 277 -8.09 12.19 12.87
CA VAL A 277 -8.61 11.37 13.97
C VAL A 277 -8.70 12.18 15.26
N GLU A 278 -7.66 12.95 15.59
CA GLU A 278 -7.65 13.84 16.76
C GLU A 278 -8.71 14.93 16.65
N ASP A 279 -8.87 15.54 15.48
CA ASP A 279 -9.91 16.54 15.21
C ASP A 279 -11.31 15.96 15.44
N TRP A 280 -11.57 14.72 15.01
CA TRP A 280 -12.84 14.04 15.28
C TRP A 280 -13.06 13.89 16.79
N PHE A 281 -12.13 13.26 17.51
CA PHE A 281 -12.34 12.97 18.93
C PHE A 281 -12.39 14.24 19.80
N ASN A 282 -11.69 15.31 19.42
CA ASN A 282 -11.75 16.60 20.11
C ASN A 282 -12.99 17.44 19.73
N SER A 283 -13.79 17.01 18.75
CA SER A 283 -14.98 17.77 18.34
C SER A 283 -16.12 17.67 19.36
N GLU A 284 -16.91 18.73 19.47
CA GLU A 284 -18.14 18.75 20.29
C GLU A 284 -19.14 17.67 19.85
N TYR A 285 -19.24 17.44 18.54
CA TYR A 285 -20.16 16.45 18.00
C TYR A 285 -19.77 15.02 18.42
N ALA A 286 -18.48 14.67 18.44
CA ALA A 286 -18.04 13.37 18.95
C ALA A 286 -18.36 13.16 20.44
N ALA A 287 -18.47 14.24 21.23
CA ALA A 287 -18.88 14.16 22.64
C ALA A 287 -20.37 13.77 22.80
N GLU A 288 -21.22 14.18 21.87
CA GLU A 288 -22.67 13.90 21.87
C GLU A 288 -23.01 12.50 21.33
N VAL A 289 -22.20 12.01 20.39
CA VAL A 289 -22.34 10.70 19.75
C VAL A 289 -22.00 9.59 20.74
N GLY A 290 -22.83 8.56 20.81
CA GLY A 290 -22.52 7.32 21.54
C GLY A 290 -23.64 6.83 22.46
N LEU A 291 -23.58 5.56 22.84
CA LEU A 291 -24.56 4.92 23.71
C LEU A 291 -24.16 5.11 25.18
N GLN A 292 -25.08 5.59 26.02
CA GLN A 292 -24.84 5.73 27.45
C GLN A 292 -24.80 4.37 28.14
N ASP A 293 -25.74 3.49 27.80
CA ASP A 293 -25.82 2.11 28.27
C ASP A 293 -25.76 1.17 27.07
N TRP A 294 -24.99 0.08 27.20
CA TRP A 294 -24.86 -0.94 26.16
C TRP A 294 -24.81 -2.34 26.75
N ASP A 295 -25.18 -3.34 25.95
CA ASP A 295 -25.09 -4.73 26.33
C ASP A 295 -23.62 -5.20 26.25
N ALA A 296 -22.97 -5.27 27.40
CA ALA A 296 -21.58 -5.74 27.51
C ALA A 296 -21.39 -7.15 26.95
N ARG A 297 -22.43 -8.00 26.94
CA ARG A 297 -22.36 -9.34 26.34
C ARG A 297 -22.21 -9.25 24.83
N LYS A 298 -22.97 -8.37 24.16
CA LYS A 298 -22.86 -8.15 22.70
C LYS A 298 -21.49 -7.58 22.32
N VAL A 299 -20.94 -6.68 23.14
CA VAL A 299 -19.59 -6.15 22.92
C VAL A 299 -18.55 -7.27 22.98
N LYS A 300 -18.59 -8.10 24.03
CA LYS A 300 -17.69 -9.25 24.17
C LYS A 300 -17.85 -10.26 23.02
N GLU A 301 -19.08 -10.56 22.62
CA GLU A 301 -19.36 -11.40 21.45
C GLU A 301 -18.77 -10.79 20.16
N GLY A 302 -18.87 -9.46 20.00
CA GLY A 302 -18.23 -8.71 18.92
C GLY A 302 -16.71 -8.85 18.92
N VAL A 303 -16.07 -8.71 20.08
CA VAL A 303 -14.61 -8.88 20.24
C VAL A 303 -14.15 -10.27 19.83
N VAL A 304 -14.83 -11.30 20.33
CA VAL A 304 -14.50 -12.70 20.00
C VAL A 304 -14.71 -12.96 18.51
N LYS A 305 -15.86 -12.54 17.95
CA LYS A 305 -16.18 -12.73 16.53
C LYS A 305 -15.21 -11.97 15.61
N GLY A 306 -14.70 -10.83 16.05
CA GLY A 306 -13.77 -9.98 15.32
C GLY A 306 -12.30 -10.42 15.38
N GLY A 307 -11.98 -11.50 16.11
CA GLY A 307 -10.62 -12.00 16.29
C GLY A 307 -9.78 -11.21 17.33
N GLY A 308 -10.43 -10.36 18.12
CA GLY A 308 -9.79 -9.51 19.13
C GLY A 308 -9.47 -8.08 18.66
N GLY A 309 -9.38 -7.17 19.64
CA GLY A 309 -8.94 -5.78 19.45
C GLY A 309 -9.97 -4.82 18.81
N TRP A 310 -11.22 -5.23 18.63
CA TRP A 310 -12.36 -4.37 18.23
C TRP A 310 -13.70 -5.11 18.41
N HIS A 311 -14.83 -4.39 18.49
CA HIS A 311 -16.15 -5.03 18.69
C HIS A 311 -17.23 -4.65 17.66
N GLY A 312 -17.09 -3.52 16.97
CA GLY A 312 -17.98 -3.17 15.86
C GLY A 312 -19.43 -2.85 16.26
N GLN A 313 -19.68 -2.45 17.51
CA GLN A 313 -21.04 -2.18 18.05
C GLN A 313 -21.42 -0.69 18.00
N GLY A 314 -20.63 0.13 17.32
CA GLY A 314 -20.79 1.58 17.29
C GLY A 314 -20.10 2.26 18.46
N TRP A 315 -20.26 3.59 18.54
CA TRP A 315 -19.64 4.41 19.58
C TRP A 315 -20.23 4.15 20.98
N LEU A 316 -19.37 3.81 21.93
CA LEU A 316 -19.76 3.59 23.33
C LEU A 316 -19.42 4.80 24.21
N GLY A 317 -20.22 4.99 25.25
CA GLY A 317 -20.13 6.11 26.19
C GLY A 317 -20.63 7.44 25.61
N LYS A 318 -20.92 8.38 26.51
CA LYS A 318 -21.27 9.77 26.20
C LYS A 318 -20.36 10.75 26.94
N GLY A 319 -20.29 11.98 26.44
CA GLY A 319 -19.53 13.08 27.04
C GLY A 319 -18.14 13.23 26.44
N ASN A 320 -17.40 14.22 26.91
CA ASN A 320 -16.14 14.62 26.26
C ASN A 320 -15.12 13.49 26.23
N TRP A 321 -14.42 13.39 25.10
CA TRP A 321 -13.23 12.55 24.98
C TRP A 321 -12.03 13.25 25.63
N THR A 322 -11.11 12.43 26.13
CA THR A 322 -9.75 12.80 26.47
C THR A 322 -8.87 12.20 25.40
N VAL A 323 -8.20 13.05 24.62
CA VAL A 323 -7.33 12.65 23.51
C VAL A 323 -5.89 13.00 23.89
N VAL A 324 -5.02 11.98 23.96
CA VAL A 324 -3.63 12.14 24.40
C VAL A 324 -2.72 11.35 23.47
N ARG A 325 -1.63 11.98 23.03
CA ARG A 325 -0.49 11.28 22.41
C ARG A 325 0.21 10.49 23.50
N ALA A 326 0.24 9.17 23.35
CA ALA A 326 0.68 8.21 24.36
C ALA A 326 1.69 7.22 23.76
N GLU A 327 2.34 6.49 24.66
CA GLU A 327 3.22 5.37 24.33
C GLU A 327 2.72 4.11 25.01
N MET A 328 3.06 2.96 24.43
CA MET A 328 2.83 1.66 25.03
C MET A 328 4.09 1.23 25.78
N ASP A 329 3.94 0.59 26.93
CA ASP A 329 5.06 -0.11 27.56
C ASP A 329 5.41 -1.42 26.83
N SER A 330 6.47 -2.10 27.28
CA SER A 330 6.94 -3.35 26.67
C SER A 330 5.93 -4.51 26.76
N SER A 331 4.91 -4.40 27.62
CA SER A 331 3.83 -5.38 27.78
C SER A 331 2.56 -5.02 27.02
N GLY A 332 2.55 -3.86 26.32
CA GLY A 332 1.41 -3.36 25.57
C GLY A 332 0.40 -2.58 26.41
N VAL A 333 0.78 -2.08 27.59
CA VAL A 333 -0.09 -1.22 28.40
C VAL A 333 0.10 0.23 28.01
N CYS A 334 -1.00 0.92 27.74
CA CYS A 334 -1.03 2.34 27.43
C CYS A 334 -0.62 3.16 28.65
N ARG A 335 0.43 3.97 28.54
CA ARG A 335 0.92 4.82 29.64
C ARG A 335 -0.04 5.95 30.01
N SER A 336 -1.01 6.26 29.16
CA SER A 336 -1.99 7.32 29.41
C SER A 336 -3.21 6.81 30.17
N CYS A 337 -3.86 5.75 29.69
CA CYS A 337 -5.12 5.27 30.25
C CYS A 337 -5.02 3.95 31.05
N GLY A 338 -3.89 3.25 30.97
CA GLY A 338 -3.68 1.95 31.63
C GLY A 338 -4.32 0.75 30.92
N GLU A 339 -4.98 0.94 29.78
CA GLU A 339 -5.55 -0.16 28.99
C GLU A 339 -4.44 -1.02 28.38
N LYS A 340 -4.64 -2.34 28.40
CA LYS A 340 -3.73 -3.30 27.78
C LYS A 340 -4.19 -3.65 26.37
N LEU A 341 -3.35 -3.37 25.38
CA LEU A 341 -3.60 -3.76 24.00
C LEU A 341 -3.62 -5.29 23.83
N VAL A 342 -4.42 -5.74 22.88
CA VAL A 342 -4.60 -7.16 22.58
C VAL A 342 -3.59 -7.61 21.52
N CYS A 343 -3.15 -8.87 21.62
CA CYS A 343 -2.45 -9.56 20.54
C CYS A 343 -3.50 -10.24 19.64
N ILE A 344 -3.69 -9.72 18.43
CA ILE A 344 -4.75 -10.18 17.51
C ILE A 344 -4.24 -11.37 16.73
N ASP A 345 -4.85 -12.54 16.89
CA ASP A 345 -4.38 -13.75 16.24
C ASP A 345 -4.55 -13.73 14.71
N ILE A 346 -3.61 -14.40 14.04
CA ILE A 346 -3.66 -14.63 12.61
C ILE A 346 -4.32 -15.98 12.41
N ASP A 347 -5.34 -16.05 11.58
CA ASP A 347 -6.03 -17.30 11.30
C ASP A 347 -5.02 -18.33 10.76
N PRO A 348 -4.92 -19.53 11.37
CA PRO A 348 -4.09 -20.61 10.86
C PRO A 348 -4.36 -20.94 9.40
N LYS A 349 -5.60 -20.81 8.93
CA LYS A 349 -5.99 -21.05 7.53
C LYS A 349 -5.46 -19.97 6.60
N GLU A 350 -5.46 -18.70 7.02
CA GLU A 350 -4.79 -17.63 6.27
C GLU A 350 -3.30 -17.92 6.14
N THR A 351 -2.67 -18.41 7.21
CA THR A 351 -1.25 -18.78 7.22
C THR A 351 -0.94 -19.94 6.27
N GLU A 352 -1.79 -20.96 6.23
CA GLU A 352 -1.64 -22.10 5.31
C GLU A 352 -1.82 -21.67 3.84
N ASN A 353 -2.86 -20.88 3.56
CA ASN A 353 -3.07 -20.32 2.22
C ASN A 353 -1.87 -19.47 1.77
N PHE A 354 -1.33 -18.65 2.68
CA PHE A 354 -0.14 -17.87 2.40
C PHE A 354 1.09 -18.74 2.13
N ALA A 355 1.29 -19.81 2.90
CA ALA A 355 2.37 -20.77 2.67
C ALA A 355 2.27 -21.42 1.27
N ASN A 356 1.06 -21.76 0.84
CA ASN A 356 0.80 -22.34 -0.47
C ASN A 356 1.09 -21.33 -1.60
N SER A 357 0.58 -20.10 -1.50
CA SER A 357 0.88 -19.05 -2.49
C SER A 357 2.38 -18.71 -2.53
N LEU A 358 3.04 -18.72 -1.37
CA LEU A 358 4.48 -18.52 -1.27
C LEU A 358 5.25 -19.64 -1.99
N ALA A 359 4.84 -20.90 -1.84
CA ALA A 359 5.46 -22.02 -2.53
C ALA A 359 5.27 -21.98 -4.05
N GLU A 360 4.10 -21.56 -4.52
CA GLU A 360 3.81 -21.35 -5.94
C GLU A 360 4.72 -20.24 -6.52
N LEU A 361 4.76 -19.07 -5.87
CA LEU A 361 5.60 -17.96 -6.30
C LEU A 361 7.10 -18.30 -6.30
N ALA A 362 7.57 -19.02 -5.27
CA ALA A 362 8.94 -19.51 -5.23
C ALA A 362 9.22 -20.49 -6.37
N SER A 363 8.30 -21.41 -6.66
CA SER A 363 8.43 -22.39 -7.74
C SER A 363 8.43 -21.77 -9.14
N GLU A 364 7.82 -20.60 -9.33
CA GLU A 364 7.84 -19.85 -10.59
C GLU A 364 9.18 -19.13 -10.83
N ARG A 365 9.89 -18.77 -9.76
CA ARG A 365 11.10 -17.93 -9.82
C ARG A 365 12.40 -18.69 -9.59
N GLU A 366 12.33 -19.72 -8.77
CA GLU A 366 13.43 -20.62 -8.49
C GLU A 366 13.44 -21.79 -9.47
N VAL A 367 14.56 -22.50 -9.52
CA VAL A 367 14.57 -23.82 -10.16
C VAL A 367 13.66 -24.74 -9.36
N LYS A 368 12.47 -25.05 -9.89
CA LYS A 368 11.40 -25.80 -9.19
C LYS A 368 11.90 -27.04 -8.44
N ALA A 369 12.82 -27.81 -9.03
CA ALA A 369 13.40 -28.99 -8.40
C ALA A 369 14.16 -28.66 -7.08
N ASN A 370 14.89 -27.55 -7.03
CA ASN A 370 15.63 -27.11 -5.85
C ASN A 370 14.69 -26.74 -4.70
N PHE A 371 13.60 -26.05 -5.02
CA PHE A 371 12.63 -25.61 -4.01
C PHE A 371 11.79 -26.79 -3.50
N VAL A 372 11.33 -27.68 -4.37
CA VAL A 372 10.64 -28.92 -3.95
C VAL A 372 11.54 -29.79 -3.06
N GLN A 373 12.82 -29.93 -3.41
CA GLN A 373 13.79 -30.64 -2.57
C GLN A 373 13.90 -30.02 -1.16
N PHE A 374 13.84 -28.68 -1.07
CA PHE A 374 13.82 -27.99 0.21
C PHE A 374 12.53 -28.23 0.99
N GLN A 375 11.36 -28.24 0.33
CA GLN A 375 10.08 -28.55 0.99
C GLN A 375 10.10 -29.95 1.60
N ASP A 376 10.55 -30.96 0.84
CA ASP A 376 10.71 -32.34 1.33
C ASP A 376 11.72 -32.43 2.47
N TRP A 377 12.81 -31.66 2.39
CA TRP A 377 13.80 -31.60 3.46
C TRP A 377 13.21 -30.99 4.73
N LEU A 378 12.48 -29.88 4.61
CA LEU A 378 11.87 -29.19 5.74
C LEU A 378 10.82 -30.07 6.44
N GLN A 379 10.00 -30.80 5.68
CA GLN A 379 9.02 -31.73 6.24
C GLN A 379 9.67 -32.85 7.07
N LYS A 380 10.88 -33.28 6.71
CA LYS A 380 11.62 -34.35 7.41
C LYS A 380 12.37 -33.88 8.65
N HIS A 381 12.77 -32.61 8.71
CA HIS A 381 13.65 -32.08 9.76
C HIS A 381 12.96 -31.10 10.73
N GLY A 382 11.87 -30.46 10.28
CA GLY A 382 11.08 -29.54 11.11
C GLY A 382 10.14 -30.27 12.07
N PRO A 383 9.24 -29.53 12.77
CA PRO A 383 9.13 -28.07 12.76
C PRO A 383 10.23 -27.39 13.59
N PHE A 384 10.53 -26.13 13.25
CA PHE A 384 11.50 -25.28 13.95
C PHE A 384 10.82 -24.12 14.67
N ASP A 385 11.21 -23.86 15.92
CA ASP A 385 10.70 -22.72 16.70
C ASP A 385 11.17 -21.37 16.13
N ALA A 386 12.32 -21.36 15.46
CA ALA A 386 12.86 -20.18 14.81
C ALA A 386 13.69 -20.54 13.57
N VAL A 387 13.68 -19.63 12.60
CA VAL A 387 14.46 -19.65 11.37
C VAL A 387 15.36 -18.42 11.33
N VAL A 388 16.61 -18.59 10.91
CA VAL A 388 17.64 -17.56 10.88
C VAL A 388 18.06 -17.32 9.44
N ASP A 389 17.94 -16.07 9.00
CA ASP A 389 18.64 -15.57 7.83
C ASP A 389 20.13 -15.46 8.17
N GLY A 390 20.87 -16.51 7.86
CA GLY A 390 22.28 -16.61 8.21
C GLY A 390 23.15 -15.58 7.49
N ALA A 391 22.74 -15.15 6.29
CA ALA A 391 23.46 -14.15 5.52
C ALA A 391 23.36 -12.77 6.20
N ASN A 392 22.14 -12.36 6.55
CA ASN A 392 21.87 -11.11 7.24
C ASN A 392 22.53 -11.05 8.62
N VAL A 393 22.35 -12.10 9.43
CA VAL A 393 22.97 -12.19 10.76
C VAL A 393 24.50 -12.21 10.67
N GLY A 394 25.09 -12.88 9.69
CA GLY A 394 26.53 -12.96 9.53
C GLY A 394 27.20 -11.65 9.08
N LEU A 395 26.45 -10.70 8.51
CA LEU A 395 26.98 -9.46 7.90
C LEU A 395 26.55 -8.16 8.61
N ILE A 396 25.73 -8.23 9.66
CA ILE A 396 25.10 -7.04 10.25
C ILE A 396 26.09 -5.97 10.78
N THR A 397 27.23 -6.35 11.34
CA THR A 397 28.17 -5.44 12.02
C THR A 397 29.40 -5.12 11.19
N GLN A 398 29.69 -5.92 10.17
CA GLN A 398 30.97 -5.90 9.47
C GLN A 398 30.79 -6.24 7.99
N ARG A 399 31.69 -5.74 7.16
CA ARG A 399 31.75 -6.09 5.73
C ARG A 399 32.08 -7.57 5.50
N ASN A 400 32.73 -8.21 6.46
CA ASN A 400 33.12 -9.62 6.40
C ASN A 400 32.14 -10.51 7.19
N PHE A 401 31.90 -11.71 6.67
CA PHE A 401 30.99 -12.66 7.29
C PHE A 401 31.55 -13.21 8.61
N ASN A 402 30.79 -13.05 9.70
CA ASN A 402 31.20 -13.41 11.05
C ASN A 402 30.46 -14.64 11.60
N PHE A 403 31.14 -15.80 11.57
CA PHE A 403 30.60 -17.07 12.10
C PHE A 403 30.47 -17.09 13.63
N SER A 404 31.31 -16.36 14.36
CA SER A 404 31.23 -16.31 15.83
C SER A 404 29.95 -15.61 16.27
N GLN A 405 29.62 -14.50 15.59
CA GLN A 405 28.37 -13.76 15.78
C GLN A 405 27.15 -14.63 15.45
N LEU A 406 27.14 -15.28 14.27
CA LEU A 406 26.06 -16.18 13.89
C LEU A 406 25.87 -17.31 14.92
N ARG A 407 26.96 -17.91 15.40
CA ARG A 407 26.91 -18.93 16.46
C ARG A 407 26.31 -18.42 17.76
N SER A 408 26.75 -17.23 18.20
CA SER A 408 26.25 -16.59 19.43
C SER A 408 24.73 -16.38 19.36
N VAL A 409 24.26 -15.86 18.24
CA VAL A 409 22.84 -15.62 17.96
C VAL A 409 22.03 -16.92 17.93
N VAL A 410 22.50 -17.94 17.21
CA VAL A 410 21.86 -19.26 17.15
C VAL A 410 21.73 -19.88 18.54
N ASN A 411 22.78 -19.77 19.37
CA ASN A 411 22.74 -20.25 20.75
C ASN A 411 21.76 -19.47 21.62
N LYS A 412 21.70 -18.13 21.46
CA LYS A 412 20.75 -17.27 22.20
C LYS A 412 19.30 -17.62 21.85
N LEU A 413 18.98 -17.79 20.57
CA LEU A 413 17.65 -18.25 20.14
C LEU A 413 17.30 -19.63 20.70
N ARG A 414 18.25 -20.58 20.66
CA ARG A 414 18.06 -21.91 21.27
C ARG A 414 17.78 -21.83 22.77
N GLN A 415 18.46 -20.94 23.49
CA GLN A 415 18.24 -20.75 24.93
C GLN A 415 16.88 -20.10 25.22
N MET A 416 16.41 -19.21 24.36
CA MET A 416 15.11 -18.55 24.48
C MET A 416 13.94 -19.47 24.11
N SER A 417 14.15 -20.41 23.19
CA SER A 417 13.15 -21.42 22.80
C SER A 417 12.77 -22.31 23.99
N GLU A 418 11.48 -22.64 24.09
CA GLU A 418 10.96 -23.58 25.09
C GLU A 418 11.46 -25.01 24.83
N SER A 419 11.50 -25.43 23.55
CA SER A 419 11.92 -26.78 23.16
C SER A 419 13.43 -27.01 23.24
N LYS A 420 14.22 -25.94 23.37
CA LYS A 420 15.70 -25.95 23.32
C LYS A 420 16.27 -26.56 22.03
N LYS A 421 15.46 -26.67 20.97
CA LYS A 421 15.90 -27.10 19.64
C LYS A 421 16.76 -26.01 18.99
N LEU A 422 17.68 -26.44 18.12
CA LEU A 422 18.43 -25.48 17.30
C LEU A 422 17.47 -24.81 16.31
N PRO A 423 17.59 -23.50 16.09
CA PRO A 423 16.87 -22.84 15.00
C PRO A 423 17.42 -23.33 13.65
N LEU A 424 16.58 -23.26 12.61
CA LEU A 424 17.02 -23.54 11.24
C LEU A 424 17.83 -22.36 10.71
N VAL A 425 19.10 -22.60 10.38
CA VAL A 425 19.95 -21.61 9.72
C VAL A 425 19.88 -21.82 8.21
N ILE A 426 19.51 -20.77 7.47
CA ILE A 426 19.56 -20.75 6.01
C ILE A 426 20.79 -19.96 5.56
N LEU A 427 21.61 -20.56 4.70
CA LEU A 427 22.81 -19.94 4.13
C LEU A 427 23.02 -20.37 2.68
N HIS A 428 23.39 -19.44 1.80
CA HIS A 428 23.87 -19.80 0.47
C HIS A 428 25.08 -20.75 0.50
N LYS A 429 25.08 -21.75 -0.40
CA LYS A 429 26.15 -22.77 -0.49
C LYS A 429 27.53 -22.15 -0.57
N SER A 430 27.71 -21.06 -1.32
CA SER A 430 28.98 -20.33 -1.40
C SER A 430 29.50 -19.83 -0.05
N ARG A 431 28.62 -19.52 0.91
CA ARG A 431 28.99 -19.10 2.27
C ARG A 431 29.31 -20.27 3.18
N THR A 432 28.84 -21.47 2.85
CA THR A 432 29.15 -22.70 3.60
C THR A 432 30.42 -23.40 3.10
N THR A 433 30.82 -23.17 1.85
CA THR A 433 31.98 -23.83 1.22
C THR A 433 33.11 -22.87 0.87
N GLY A 434 32.96 -21.56 1.08
CA GLY A 434 33.94 -20.54 0.68
C GLY A 434 34.44 -19.70 1.86
N GLY A 435 35.53 -18.95 1.61
CA GLY A 435 36.01 -17.89 2.51
C GLY A 435 36.17 -18.33 3.98
N PRO A 436 35.58 -17.61 4.95
CA PRO A 436 35.73 -17.91 6.38
C PRO A 436 35.22 -19.29 6.81
N ALA A 437 34.41 -19.97 5.98
CA ALA A 437 33.91 -21.32 6.28
C ALA A 437 35.01 -22.39 6.23
N GLN A 438 36.11 -22.13 5.51
CA GLN A 438 37.24 -23.06 5.41
C GLN A 438 38.08 -23.13 6.69
N HIS A 439 37.91 -22.19 7.61
CA HIS A 439 38.58 -22.23 8.90
C HIS A 439 38.13 -23.47 9.71
N PRO A 440 39.03 -24.27 10.31
CA PRO A 440 38.68 -25.56 10.92
C PRO A 440 37.54 -25.51 11.94
N ASN A 441 37.50 -24.47 12.77
CA ASN A 441 36.43 -24.29 13.77
C ASN A 441 35.06 -24.00 13.14
N ASN A 442 35.02 -23.22 12.07
CA ASN A 442 33.79 -22.87 11.37
C ASN A 442 33.27 -24.05 10.55
N LYS A 443 34.17 -24.81 9.93
CA LYS A 443 33.84 -26.07 9.24
C LYS A 443 33.22 -27.07 10.21
N LYS A 444 33.82 -27.28 11.40
CA LYS A 444 33.25 -28.13 12.45
C LYS A 444 31.88 -27.65 12.92
N LEU A 445 31.67 -26.34 13.05
CA LEU A 445 30.39 -25.75 13.42
C LEU A 445 29.30 -26.04 12.38
N LEU A 446 29.60 -25.79 11.10
CA LEU A 446 28.67 -26.02 9.99
C LEU A 446 28.30 -27.51 9.86
N GLU A 447 29.27 -28.42 9.95
CA GLU A 447 29.01 -29.86 9.93
C GLU A 447 28.17 -30.31 11.14
N SER A 448 28.40 -29.72 12.32
CA SER A 448 27.58 -29.97 13.51
C SER A 448 26.11 -29.56 13.29
N TRP A 449 25.86 -28.36 12.77
CA TRP A 449 24.50 -27.91 12.46
C TRP A 449 23.84 -28.74 11.36
N LYS A 450 24.59 -29.10 10.31
CA LYS A 450 24.10 -29.98 9.24
C LYS A 450 23.72 -31.36 9.77
N LYS A 451 24.57 -31.98 10.60
CA LYS A 451 24.28 -33.28 11.23
C LYS A 451 23.07 -33.21 12.18
N ALA A 452 22.87 -32.07 12.83
CA ALA A 452 21.70 -31.81 13.67
C ALA A 452 20.42 -31.49 12.87
N GLY A 453 20.48 -31.43 11.54
CA GLY A 453 19.33 -31.04 10.71
C GLY A 453 18.95 -29.57 10.85
N ALA A 454 19.84 -28.71 11.35
CA ALA A 454 19.57 -27.31 11.69
C ALA A 454 20.23 -26.30 10.74
N LEU A 455 20.82 -26.77 9.63
CA LEU A 455 21.43 -25.93 8.60
C LEU A 455 20.98 -26.42 7.23
N TYR A 456 20.40 -25.52 6.43
CA TYR A 456 20.15 -25.76 5.01
C TYR A 456 21.02 -24.84 4.15
N ALA A 457 21.80 -25.45 3.26
CA ALA A 457 22.65 -24.74 2.32
C ALA A 457 21.91 -24.58 0.98
N THR A 458 21.44 -23.38 0.65
CA THR A 458 20.68 -23.15 -0.59
C THR A 458 21.59 -23.29 -1.82
N PRO A 459 21.07 -23.80 -2.96
CA PRO A 459 21.89 -24.06 -4.15
C PRO A 459 22.45 -22.79 -4.80
N HIS A 460 23.46 -22.96 -5.67
CA HIS A 460 23.99 -21.84 -6.44
C HIS A 460 22.93 -21.23 -7.36
N GLY A 461 22.81 -19.91 -7.31
CA GLY A 461 21.88 -19.14 -8.16
C GLY A 461 20.48 -19.01 -7.58
N SER A 462 20.21 -19.63 -6.42
CA SER A 462 18.97 -19.45 -5.69
C SER A 462 18.96 -18.17 -4.86
N ASN A 463 17.77 -17.57 -4.71
CA ASN A 463 17.55 -16.53 -3.72
C ASN A 463 17.19 -17.16 -2.37
N ASP A 464 18.03 -16.94 -1.35
CA ASP A 464 17.84 -17.42 0.03
C ASP A 464 16.51 -16.94 0.65
N ASP A 465 15.99 -15.80 0.19
CA ASP A 465 14.77 -15.17 0.70
C ASP A 465 13.56 -16.08 0.70
N TRP A 466 13.37 -16.82 -0.40
CA TRP A 466 12.27 -17.76 -0.51
C TRP A 466 12.36 -18.90 0.51
N TYR A 467 13.58 -19.32 0.86
CA TYR A 467 13.81 -20.49 1.70
C TYR A 467 13.58 -20.17 3.17
N TRP A 468 14.18 -19.09 3.69
CA TRP A 468 13.96 -18.72 5.09
C TRP A 468 12.52 -18.24 5.33
N LEU A 469 11.91 -17.55 4.36
CA LEU A 469 10.54 -17.09 4.51
C LEU A 469 9.57 -18.28 4.53
N TYR A 470 9.69 -19.18 3.56
CA TYR A 470 8.85 -20.37 3.50
C TYR A 470 9.01 -21.25 4.73
N ALA A 471 10.24 -21.42 5.23
CA ALA A 471 10.47 -22.21 6.44
C ALA A 471 9.85 -21.58 7.69
N ALA A 472 9.95 -20.26 7.85
CA ALA A 472 9.36 -19.57 9.00
C ALA A 472 7.83 -19.67 8.98
N VAL A 473 7.21 -19.40 7.83
CA VAL A 473 5.75 -19.52 7.63
C VAL A 473 5.28 -20.95 7.87
N SER A 474 5.92 -21.94 7.22
CA SER A 474 5.52 -23.35 7.29
C SER A 474 5.70 -23.95 8.68
N SER A 475 6.74 -23.54 9.40
CA SER A 475 7.00 -23.99 10.77
C SER A 475 6.16 -23.25 11.81
N LYS A 476 5.46 -22.17 11.42
CA LYS A 476 4.83 -21.20 12.35
C LYS A 476 5.83 -20.69 13.39
N GLY A 477 7.09 -20.57 12.98
CA GLY A 477 8.22 -20.22 13.84
C GLY A 477 8.60 -18.75 13.70
N LEU A 478 9.41 -18.27 14.62
CA LEU A 478 9.99 -16.92 14.55
C LEU A 478 10.98 -16.82 13.40
N LEU A 479 11.13 -15.63 12.82
CA LEU A 479 12.08 -15.33 11.75
C LEU A 479 13.06 -14.27 12.22
N LEU A 480 14.34 -14.61 12.33
CA LEU A 480 15.39 -13.64 12.61
C LEU A 480 15.98 -13.09 11.32
N THR A 481 15.68 -11.83 11.01
CA THR A 481 16.32 -11.06 9.94
C THR A 481 16.12 -9.55 10.15
N ASN A 482 17.14 -8.75 9.83
CA ASN A 482 17.01 -7.30 9.69
C ASN A 482 16.62 -6.86 8.28
N ASP A 483 16.36 -7.79 7.37
CA ASP A 483 15.84 -7.45 6.05
C ASP A 483 14.52 -6.69 6.21
N GLU A 484 14.40 -5.58 5.50
CA GLU A 484 13.22 -4.74 5.55
C GLU A 484 12.06 -5.38 4.77
N MET A 485 12.33 -6.39 3.94
CA MET A 485 11.36 -7.13 3.15
C MET A 485 10.51 -6.18 2.28
N ARG A 486 11.17 -5.21 1.62
CA ARG A 486 10.54 -4.14 0.82
C ARG A 486 10.65 -4.31 -0.69
N ASP A 487 11.49 -5.24 -1.14
CA ASP A 487 11.77 -5.44 -2.55
C ASP A 487 10.55 -5.96 -3.32
N HIS A 488 10.63 -5.89 -4.65
CA HIS A 488 9.59 -6.37 -5.57
C HIS A 488 9.16 -7.81 -5.30
N LEU A 489 10.02 -8.62 -4.66
CA LEU A 489 9.71 -9.94 -4.14
C LEU A 489 8.54 -9.89 -3.14
N PHE A 490 8.67 -9.08 -2.09
CA PHE A 490 7.74 -9.03 -0.97
C PHE A 490 6.46 -8.25 -1.29
N GLN A 491 6.51 -7.35 -2.28
CA GLN A 491 5.30 -6.68 -2.79
C GLN A 491 4.29 -7.67 -3.40
N LEU A 492 4.74 -8.86 -3.84
CA LEU A 492 3.85 -9.90 -4.38
C LEU A 492 3.12 -10.68 -3.31
N LEU A 493 3.58 -10.61 -2.07
CA LEU A 493 3.02 -11.33 -0.93
C LEU A 493 1.73 -10.68 -0.38
N GLY A 494 1.30 -9.58 -1.00
CA GLY A 494 0.10 -8.83 -0.64
C GLY A 494 0.32 -7.86 0.52
N THR A 495 -0.57 -6.88 0.62
CA THR A 495 -0.47 -5.77 1.57
C THR A 495 -1.23 -6.00 2.88
N SER A 496 -1.94 -7.11 3.03
CA SER A 496 -2.78 -7.40 4.20
C SER A 496 -2.17 -8.44 5.14
N PHE A 497 -2.01 -9.69 4.69
CA PHE A 497 -1.52 -10.79 5.53
C PHE A 497 -0.05 -10.62 5.92
N PHE A 498 0.82 -10.38 4.95
CA PHE A 498 2.26 -10.40 5.17
C PHE A 498 2.76 -9.39 6.22
N PRO A 499 2.30 -8.12 6.24
CA PRO A 499 2.65 -7.19 7.31
C PRO A 499 2.24 -7.68 8.71
N ARG A 500 1.05 -8.28 8.85
CA ARG A 500 0.57 -8.88 10.12
C ARG A 500 1.47 -10.03 10.54
N TRP A 501 1.80 -10.91 9.61
CA TRP A 501 2.68 -12.05 9.86
C TRP A 501 4.07 -11.58 10.28
N LYS A 502 4.64 -10.63 9.55
CA LYS A 502 5.96 -10.04 9.83
C LYS A 502 6.00 -9.42 11.23
N GLU A 503 5.00 -8.63 11.62
CA GLU A 503 4.89 -8.03 12.96
C GLU A 503 4.95 -9.09 14.07
N LYS A 504 4.29 -10.24 13.87
CA LYS A 504 4.22 -11.33 14.87
C LYS A 504 5.42 -12.26 14.90
N HIS A 505 6.15 -12.41 13.79
CA HIS A 505 7.17 -13.46 13.67
C HIS A 505 8.58 -12.89 13.52
N GLN A 506 8.76 -11.64 13.05
CA GLN A 506 10.07 -11.07 12.81
C GLN A 506 10.78 -10.69 14.12
N ILE A 507 11.88 -11.35 14.41
CA ILE A 507 12.88 -10.90 15.37
C ILE A 507 13.85 -9.98 14.64
N ARG A 508 14.11 -8.80 15.20
CA ARG A 508 15.14 -7.87 14.72
C ARG A 508 16.34 -7.85 15.65
N MET A 509 17.45 -7.31 15.17
CA MET A 509 18.70 -7.32 15.90
C MET A 509 19.38 -5.97 15.81
N THR A 510 19.93 -5.49 16.92
CA THR A 510 20.83 -4.33 16.91
C THR A 510 22.15 -4.72 17.55
N ALA A 511 23.22 -4.09 17.08
CA ALA A 511 24.56 -4.27 17.62
C ALA A 511 25.04 -2.93 18.17
N SER A 512 25.27 -2.88 19.47
CA SER A 512 25.91 -1.75 20.14
C SER A 512 27.34 -2.12 20.54
N ARG A 513 28.21 -1.11 20.67
CA ARG A 513 29.57 -1.31 21.18
C ARG A 513 29.57 -1.70 22.66
N ASP A 514 28.60 -1.19 23.42
CA ASP A 514 28.56 -1.32 24.88
C ASP A 514 27.75 -2.54 25.34
N ASP A 515 26.58 -2.77 24.72
CA ASP A 515 25.66 -3.87 25.10
C ASP A 515 25.79 -5.13 24.23
N GLY A 516 26.69 -5.10 23.25
CA GLY A 516 26.83 -6.17 22.26
C GLY A 516 25.56 -6.35 21.41
N LEU A 517 25.18 -7.60 21.17
CA LEU A 517 24.10 -7.96 20.26
C LEU A 517 22.78 -8.17 21.01
N LYS A 518 21.81 -7.30 20.71
CA LYS A 518 20.46 -7.32 21.27
C LYS A 518 19.48 -7.88 20.24
N LEU A 519 18.65 -8.84 20.68
CA LEU A 519 17.55 -9.37 19.90
C LEU A 519 16.27 -8.69 20.37
N HIS A 520 15.48 -8.18 19.44
CA HIS A 520 14.21 -7.52 19.68
C HIS A 520 13.11 -8.47 19.22
N MET A 521 12.39 -9.02 20.21
CA MET A 521 11.30 -9.96 19.97
C MET A 521 10.07 -9.22 19.44
N PRO A 522 9.21 -9.89 18.66
CA PRO A 522 7.88 -9.39 18.35
C PRO A 522 7.13 -8.90 19.60
N PRO A 523 6.41 -7.77 19.52
CA PRO A 523 5.67 -7.24 20.65
C PRO A 523 4.57 -8.22 21.10
N PRO A 524 4.26 -8.29 22.41
CA PRO A 524 3.21 -9.17 22.94
C PRO A 524 1.78 -8.62 22.68
N TYR A 525 1.64 -7.64 21.79
CA TYR A 525 0.41 -6.97 21.38
C TYR A 525 0.51 -6.60 19.90
N SER A 526 -0.63 -6.35 19.26
CA SER A 526 -0.65 -6.00 17.84
C SER A 526 -0.62 -4.49 17.60
N ILE A 527 0.28 -4.06 16.70
CA ILE A 527 0.46 -2.65 16.32
C ILE A 527 -0.53 -2.31 15.20
N VAL A 528 -1.77 -2.11 15.60
CA VAL A 528 -2.91 -1.78 14.75
C VAL A 528 -3.90 -0.93 15.54
N ILE A 529 -4.74 -0.15 14.86
CA ILE A 529 -5.87 0.52 15.50
C ILE A 529 -6.68 -0.49 16.34
N GLN A 530 -6.86 -0.21 17.63
CA GLN A 530 -7.65 -1.05 18.53
C GLN A 530 -8.80 -0.27 19.18
N GLU A 531 -9.94 -0.95 19.32
CA GLU A 531 -11.13 -0.48 20.02
C GLU A 531 -11.36 -1.42 21.23
N SER A 532 -11.37 -0.87 22.44
CA SER A 532 -11.56 -1.63 23.69
C SER A 532 -13.04 -1.93 23.96
N GLU A 533 -13.34 -2.86 24.87
CA GLU A 533 -14.71 -3.18 25.29
C GLU A 533 -15.44 -1.99 25.96
N GLN A 534 -14.69 -1.01 26.45
CA GLN A 534 -15.19 0.23 27.05
C GLN A 534 -15.34 1.36 26.01
N GLY A 535 -15.02 1.09 24.73
CA GLY A 535 -15.05 2.07 23.65
C GLY A 535 -13.84 3.00 23.61
N CYS A 536 -12.73 2.64 24.25
CA CYS A 536 -11.47 3.39 24.15
C CYS A 536 -10.79 3.08 22.82
N TRP A 537 -10.19 4.09 22.18
CA TRP A 537 -9.50 3.94 20.91
C TRP A 537 -8.00 4.17 21.07
N HIS A 538 -7.21 3.28 20.48
CA HIS A 538 -5.76 3.39 20.40
C HIS A 538 -5.34 3.32 18.94
N VAL A 539 -4.73 4.40 18.43
CA VAL A 539 -4.39 4.56 17.01
C VAL A 539 -2.87 4.71 16.89
N PRO A 540 -2.14 3.72 16.35
CA PRO A 540 -0.69 3.81 16.20
C PRO A 540 -0.29 4.69 15.02
N THR A 541 0.75 5.49 15.21
CA THR A 541 1.37 6.27 14.13
C THR A 541 2.43 5.45 13.38
N LEU A 542 2.72 5.86 12.15
CA LEU A 542 3.89 5.39 11.39
C LEU A 542 5.21 5.94 11.93
N THR A 543 5.16 6.97 12.79
CA THR A 543 6.35 7.61 13.38
C THR A 543 6.91 6.75 14.52
N GLY A 544 8.17 6.33 14.38
CA GLY A 544 8.86 5.44 15.32
C GLY A 544 8.93 4.00 14.83
N ASP A 545 9.97 3.29 15.28
CA ASP A 545 10.24 1.90 14.90
C ASP A 545 10.27 0.94 16.10
N ASP A 546 9.98 1.47 17.31
CA ASP A 546 10.01 0.78 18.60
C ASP A 546 11.38 0.22 19.00
N LEU A 547 12.43 0.49 18.21
CA LEU A 547 13.81 0.08 18.46
C LEU A 547 14.66 1.27 18.91
N GLU A 548 14.64 2.34 18.12
CA GLU A 548 15.37 3.57 18.36
C GLU A 548 14.45 4.67 18.87
N ILE A 549 13.24 4.74 18.30
CA ILE A 549 12.25 5.78 18.61
C ILE A 549 10.94 5.09 19.02
N PRO A 550 10.47 5.29 20.27
CA PRO A 550 9.18 4.77 20.71
C PRO A 550 8.06 5.25 19.80
N ARG A 551 7.23 4.31 19.32
CA ARG A 551 6.08 4.65 18.49
C ARG A 551 5.06 5.44 19.28
N GLN A 552 4.55 6.50 18.65
CA GLN A 552 3.48 7.29 19.23
C GLN A 552 2.12 6.67 18.92
N TRP A 553 1.18 6.86 19.83
CA TRP A 553 -0.20 6.41 19.72
C TRP A 553 -1.13 7.55 20.06
N VAL A 554 -2.29 7.63 19.43
CA VAL A 554 -3.40 8.41 19.96
C VAL A 554 -4.21 7.52 20.89
N CYS A 555 -4.32 7.92 22.14
CA CYS A 555 -5.19 7.35 23.15
C CYS A 555 -6.42 8.26 23.30
N ALA A 556 -7.57 7.81 22.80
CA ALA A 556 -8.86 8.49 22.95
C ALA A 556 -9.76 7.70 23.91
N THR A 557 -10.08 8.30 25.05
CA THR A 557 -10.92 7.69 26.09
C THR A 557 -12.06 8.62 26.47
N ARG A 558 -13.23 8.08 26.86
CA ARG A 558 -14.28 8.93 27.45
C ARG A 558 -13.85 9.35 28.85
N LYS A 559 -14.05 10.63 29.20
CA LYS A 559 -13.95 11.04 30.60
C LYS A 559 -14.98 10.24 31.40
N LYS A 560 -14.51 9.41 32.32
CA LYS A 560 -15.41 8.80 33.31
C LYS A 560 -16.14 9.95 34.00
N ALA A 561 -17.47 9.97 33.92
CA ALA A 561 -18.23 10.80 34.83
C ALA A 561 -17.74 10.44 36.24
N LEU A 562 -17.29 11.43 37.00
CA LEU A 562 -17.13 11.30 38.45
C LEU A 562 -18.54 11.02 38.99
N HIS A 563 -18.98 9.75 38.91
CA HIS A 563 -20.03 9.28 39.78
C HIS A 563 -19.41 9.35 41.17
N SER A 564 -19.75 10.43 41.86
CA SER A 564 -19.62 10.59 43.30
C SER A 564 -19.92 9.25 43.94
N VAL A 565 -18.87 8.63 44.49
CA VAL A 565 -18.98 7.54 45.45
C VAL A 565 -19.60 8.14 46.70
N PHE A 566 -20.92 8.34 46.66
CA PHE A 566 -21.79 8.57 47.80
C PHE A 566 -23.17 8.03 47.41
N ARG A 567 -23.32 6.71 47.55
CA ARG A 567 -24.42 6.07 48.29
C ARG A 567 -24.17 4.58 48.42
#